data_AF-A0A376CMV5-F1
#
_entry.id   AF-A0A376CMV5-F1
#
_cell.length_a   1.000
_cell.length_b   1.000
_cell.length_c   1.000
_cell.angle_alpha   90.00
_cell.angle_beta   90.00
_cell.angle_gamma   90.00
#
_symmetry.space_group_name_H-M   'P 1'
#
loop_
_entity.id
_entity.type
_entity.pdbx_description
1 polymer ?
#
loop_
_entity_poly.entity_id
_entity_poly.type
_entity_poly.pdbx_seq_one_letter_code
_entity_poly.pdbx_strand_id
1 'polypeptide(L)'
;MSHVLMDHHWASYGYSLSERLKRLRLQRGMTQLRLSEVSGVSRTLISNLERNHYNSQRSADPTLSTLYRLALGLQVPPSALLPAVDREVEAVCPDDLEDDWQALDPFRGLLGGD
;
A
#
# COMPACT_ATOMS: atom_id res chain seq x y z
N MET A 1 23.24 9.24 15.51
CA MET A 1 22.68 7.94 15.92
C MET A 1 21.14 7.87 15.80
N SER A 2 20.41 8.99 15.74
CA SER A 2 18.95 9.02 15.53
C SER A 2 18.50 8.79 14.07
N HIS A 3 19.25 9.28 13.07
CA HIS A 3 18.85 9.16 11.65
C HIS A 3 18.87 7.72 11.09
N VAL A 4 19.77 6.87 11.58
CA VAL A 4 19.87 5.47 11.11
C VAL A 4 18.69 4.62 11.61
N LEU A 5 18.19 4.89 12.83
CA LEU A 5 16.98 4.26 13.35
C LEU A 5 15.75 4.62 12.52
N MET A 6 15.62 5.89 12.09
CA MET A 6 14.52 6.34 11.23
C MET A 6 14.49 5.63 9.86
N ASP A 7 15.65 5.37 9.26
CA ASP A 7 15.75 4.66 7.97
C ASP A 7 15.32 3.18 8.10
N HIS A 8 15.69 2.51 9.20
CA HIS A 8 15.30 1.11 9.44
C HIS A 8 13.82 0.96 9.78
N HIS A 9 13.23 1.91 10.52
CA HIS A 9 11.80 1.91 10.78
C HIS A 9 11.04 1.98 9.46
N TRP A 10 11.39 2.94 8.59
CA TRP A 10 10.75 3.08 7.29
C TRP A 10 10.88 1.82 6.42
N ALA A 11 12.02 1.13 6.46
CA ALA A 11 12.20 -0.07 5.64
C ALA A 11 11.12 -1.15 5.91
N SER A 12 10.75 -1.34 7.17
CA SER A 12 9.71 -2.30 7.57
C SER A 12 8.30 -1.82 7.16
N TYR A 13 7.97 -0.55 7.40
CA TYR A 13 6.67 0.02 7.01
C TYR A 13 6.50 0.09 5.48
N GLY A 14 7.55 0.47 4.76
CA GLY A 14 7.58 0.49 3.30
C GLY A 14 7.41 -0.90 2.68
N TYR A 15 7.94 -1.94 3.33
CA TYR A 15 7.70 -3.33 2.92
C TYR A 15 6.22 -3.70 3.07
N SER A 16 5.61 -3.45 4.23
CA SER A 16 4.19 -3.74 4.46
C SER A 16 3.27 -2.96 3.51
N LEU A 17 3.56 -1.69 3.25
CA LEU A 17 2.87 -0.87 2.24
C LEU A 17 2.97 -1.49 0.84
N SER A 18 4.16 -1.98 0.45
CA SER A 18 4.39 -2.57 -0.87
C SER A 18 3.55 -3.83 -1.10
N GLU A 19 3.46 -4.70 -0.09
CA GLU A 19 2.67 -5.93 -0.14
C GLU A 19 1.17 -5.61 -0.15
N ARG A 20 0.70 -4.64 0.65
CA ARG A 20 -0.69 -4.15 0.63
C ARG A 20 -1.08 -3.62 -0.75
N LEU A 21 -0.26 -2.75 -1.34
CA LEU A 21 -0.50 -2.19 -2.67
C LEU A 21 -0.63 -3.28 -3.73
N LYS A 22 0.35 -4.19 -3.78
CA LYS A 22 0.38 -5.29 -4.75
C LYS A 22 -0.82 -6.22 -4.58
N ARG A 23 -1.13 -6.59 -3.34
CA ARG A 23 -2.25 -7.49 -3.02
C ARG A 23 -3.59 -6.87 -3.40
N LEU A 24 -3.87 -5.63 -3.00
CA LEU A 24 -5.09 -4.93 -3.38
C LEU A 24 -5.22 -4.81 -4.90
N ARG A 25 -4.14 -4.46 -5.61
CA ARG A 25 -4.15 -4.41 -7.07
C ARG A 25 -4.53 -5.75 -7.70
N LEU A 26 -3.90 -6.84 -7.24
CA LEU A 26 -4.17 -8.19 -7.76
C LEU A 26 -5.60 -8.66 -7.45
N GLN A 27 -6.12 -8.35 -6.26
CA GLN A 27 -7.51 -8.64 -5.89
C GLN A 27 -8.52 -7.91 -6.79
N ARG A 28 -8.19 -6.72 -7.28
CA ARG A 28 -9.00 -6.00 -8.28
C ARG A 28 -8.81 -6.51 -9.72
N GLY A 29 -8.03 -7.56 -9.94
CA GLY A 29 -7.74 -8.09 -11.27
C GLY A 29 -6.96 -7.10 -12.15
N MET A 30 -6.28 -6.12 -11.55
CA MET A 30 -5.61 -5.05 -12.29
C MET A 30 -4.16 -5.39 -12.59
N THR A 31 -3.69 -5.08 -13.80
CA THR A 31 -2.26 -4.99 -14.08
C THR A 31 -1.69 -3.69 -13.50
N GLN A 32 -0.37 -3.57 -13.36
CA GLN A 32 0.27 -2.30 -12.98
C GLN A 32 -0.03 -1.18 -13.99
N LEU A 33 -0.15 -1.53 -15.28
CA LEU A 33 -0.58 -0.58 -16.31
C LEU A 33 -2.01 -0.12 -16.06
N ARG A 34 -2.92 -1.04 -15.76
CA ARG A 34 -4.31 -0.70 -15.48
C ARG A 34 -4.43 0.23 -14.27
N LEU A 35 -3.75 -0.08 -13.17
CA LEU A 35 -3.72 0.79 -11.99
C LEU A 35 -3.16 2.17 -12.33
N SER A 36 -2.14 2.24 -13.20
CA SER A 36 -1.56 3.50 -13.66
C SER A 36 -2.59 4.41 -14.32
N GLU A 37 -3.36 3.85 -15.26
CA GLU A 37 -4.41 4.58 -15.99
C GLU A 37 -5.48 5.16 -15.06
N VAL A 38 -5.97 4.36 -14.11
CA VAL A 38 -7.10 4.76 -13.25
C VAL A 38 -6.67 5.62 -12.05
N SER A 39 -5.41 5.56 -11.63
CA SER A 39 -4.89 6.39 -10.53
C SER A 39 -4.18 7.67 -11.00
N GLY A 40 -3.76 7.75 -12.26
CA GLY A 40 -2.87 8.79 -12.75
C GLY A 40 -1.44 8.72 -12.17
N VAL A 41 -1.10 7.63 -11.48
CA VAL A 41 0.27 7.35 -11.00
C VAL A 41 1.02 6.59 -12.09
N SER A 42 2.28 6.95 -12.36
CA SER A 42 3.03 6.27 -13.43
C SER A 42 3.24 4.78 -13.14
N ARG A 43 3.16 3.94 -14.17
CA ARG A 43 3.43 2.49 -14.08
C ARG A 43 4.80 2.20 -13.44
N THR A 44 5.81 3.01 -13.76
CA THR A 44 7.15 2.88 -13.17
C THR A 44 7.12 3.13 -11.66
N LEU A 45 6.42 4.17 -11.21
CA LEU A 45 6.29 4.44 -9.77
C LEU A 45 5.53 3.32 -9.06
N ILE A 46 4.43 2.82 -9.63
CA ILE A 46 3.71 1.65 -9.09
C ILE A 46 4.64 0.44 -8.97
N SER A 47 5.42 0.14 -10.01
CA SER A 47 6.38 -0.96 -9.98
C SER A 47 7.46 -0.79 -8.90
N ASN A 48 7.97 0.43 -8.72
CA ASN A 48 8.96 0.74 -7.68
C ASN A 48 8.36 0.59 -6.27
N LEU A 49 7.13 1.06 -6.07
CA LEU A 49 6.41 0.93 -4.80
C LEU A 49 6.18 -0.56 -4.45
N GLU A 50 5.68 -1.37 -5.40
CA GLU A 50 5.42 -2.80 -5.16
C GLU A 50 6.67 -3.66 -4.94
N ARG A 51 7.85 -3.16 -5.31
CA ARG A 51 9.14 -3.80 -5.03
C ARG A 51 9.83 -3.22 -3.79
N ASN A 52 9.20 -2.26 -3.12
CA ASN A 52 9.80 -1.44 -2.08
C ASN A 52 11.18 -0.89 -2.48
N HIS A 53 11.32 -0.39 -3.71
CA HIS A 53 12.61 -0.05 -4.30
C HIS A 53 12.62 1.36 -4.90
N TYR A 54 13.26 2.31 -4.23
CA TYR A 54 13.55 3.65 -4.78
C TYR A 54 14.94 3.68 -5.44
N ASN A 55 15.94 3.16 -4.74
CA ASN A 55 17.29 2.89 -5.24
C ASN A 55 17.88 1.70 -4.45
N SER A 56 19.13 1.29 -4.75
CA SER A 56 19.77 0.12 -4.13
C SER A 56 19.88 0.16 -2.60
N GLN A 57 19.65 1.32 -1.98
CA GLN A 57 19.85 1.55 -0.55
C GLN A 57 18.57 2.02 0.17
N ARG A 58 17.46 2.28 -0.54
CA ARG A 58 16.27 2.92 0.06
C ARG A 58 14.96 2.28 -0.38
N SER A 59 14.13 2.00 0.62
CA SER A 59 12.71 1.68 0.49
C SER A 59 11.95 2.80 -0.21
N ALA A 60 10.92 2.42 -0.95
CA ALA A 60 10.12 3.39 -1.69
C ALA A 60 9.26 4.21 -0.73
N ASP A 61 9.26 5.54 -0.90
CA ASP A 61 8.54 6.48 -0.02
C ASP A 61 7.51 7.29 -0.83
N PRO A 62 6.24 6.82 -0.92
CA PRO A 62 5.20 7.53 -1.65
C PRO A 62 4.76 8.79 -0.88
N THR A 63 4.65 9.91 -1.60
CA THR A 63 3.99 11.10 -1.03
C THR A 63 2.53 10.82 -0.69
N LEU A 64 1.96 11.59 0.25
CA LEU A 64 0.55 11.48 0.64
C LEU A 64 -0.40 11.56 -0.59
N SER A 65 -0.11 12.46 -1.53
CA SER A 65 -0.88 12.57 -2.78
C SER A 65 -0.87 11.28 -3.61
N THR A 66 0.25 10.54 -3.58
CA THR A 66 0.39 9.27 -4.29
C THR A 66 -0.48 8.21 -3.66
N LEU A 67 -0.49 8.12 -2.32
CA LEU A 67 -1.37 7.20 -1.59
C LEU A 67 -2.85 7.45 -1.92
N TYR A 68 -3.30 8.70 -1.92
CA TYR A 68 -4.70 9.02 -2.23
C TYR A 68 -5.08 8.70 -3.68
N ARG A 69 -4.18 8.97 -4.64
CA ARG A 69 -4.39 8.59 -6.04
C ARG A 69 -4.45 7.07 -6.23
N LEU A 70 -3.59 6.32 -5.56
CA LEU A 70 -3.63 4.86 -5.57
C LEU A 70 -4.92 4.33 -4.93
N ALA A 71 -5.32 4.88 -3.79
CA ALA A 71 -6.57 4.53 -3.11
C ALA A 71 -7.80 4.77 -4.01
N LEU A 72 -7.83 5.91 -4.72
CA LEU A 72 -8.85 6.20 -5.73
C LEU A 72 -8.87 5.14 -6.84
N GLY A 73 -7.72 4.85 -7.44
CA GLY A 73 -7.62 3.87 -8.52
C GLY A 73 -7.94 2.43 -8.09
N LEU A 74 -7.62 2.08 -6.84
CA LEU A 74 -7.95 0.81 -6.21
C LEU A 74 -9.38 0.78 -5.63
N GLN A 75 -10.09 1.91 -5.60
CA GLN A 75 -11.40 2.08 -4.96
C GLN A 75 -11.46 1.51 -3.53
N VAL A 76 -10.50 1.91 -2.70
CA VAL A 76 -10.41 1.57 -1.28
C VAL A 76 -10.21 2.85 -0.47
N PRO A 77 -10.52 2.86 0.83
CA PRO A 77 -10.10 3.96 1.68
C PRO A 77 -8.56 4.05 1.74
N PRO A 78 -7.95 5.25 1.87
CA PRO A 78 -6.50 5.38 2.00
C PRO A 78 -5.88 4.55 3.14
N SER A 79 -6.62 4.34 4.22
CA SER A 79 -6.21 3.49 5.34
C SER A 79 -5.92 2.04 4.95
N ALA A 80 -6.51 1.52 3.86
CA ALA A 80 -6.22 0.17 3.38
C ALA A 80 -4.76 0.02 2.88
N LEU A 81 -4.13 1.12 2.45
CA LEU A 81 -2.73 1.16 2.02
C LEU A 81 -1.76 1.45 3.17
N LEU A 82 -2.26 1.98 4.30
CA LEU A 82 -1.43 2.31 5.46
C LEU A 82 -1.22 1.05 6.31
N PRO A 83 0.03 0.63 6.55
CA PRO A 83 0.33 -0.49 7.44
C PRO A 83 0.18 -0.07 8.91
N ALA A 84 -0.29 -1.00 9.76
CA ALA A 84 -0.45 -0.79 11.21
C ALA A 84 -1.18 0.53 11.59
N VAL A 85 -2.23 0.89 10.86
CA VAL A 85 -2.92 2.21 10.94
C VAL A 85 -3.54 2.51 12.32
N ASP A 86 -3.77 1.48 13.12
CA ASP A 86 -4.35 1.51 14.46
C ASP A 86 -3.32 1.29 15.58
N ARG A 87 -2.03 1.27 15.24
CA ARG A 87 -0.92 1.02 16.17
C ARG A 87 -0.02 2.25 16.27
N GLU A 88 0.70 2.36 17.37
CA GLU A 88 1.82 3.32 17.47
C GLU A 88 2.96 2.90 16.54
N VAL A 89 3.82 3.85 16.16
CA VAL A 89 4.97 3.53 15.30
C VAL A 89 6.04 2.83 16.13
N GLU A 90 6.34 1.59 15.77
CA GLU A 90 7.33 0.75 16.43
C GLU A 90 8.64 0.65 15.61
N ALA A 91 9.66 0.02 16.19
CA ALA A 91 10.96 -0.15 15.52
C ALA A 91 10.87 -1.05 14.27
N VAL A 92 9.94 -1.99 14.28
CA VAL A 92 9.56 -2.85 13.17
C VAL A 92 8.05 -2.75 13.02
N CYS A 93 7.57 -2.63 11.79
CA CYS A 93 6.15 -2.55 11.49
C CYS A 93 5.40 -3.76 12.07
N PRO A 94 4.47 -3.56 13.02
CA PRO A 94 3.74 -4.64 13.69
C PRO A 94 2.54 -5.10 12.83
N ASP A 95 2.72 -5.12 11.52
CA ASP A 95 1.64 -5.35 10.56
C ASP A 95 1.46 -6.84 10.31
N ASP A 96 0.53 -7.44 11.03
CA ASP A 96 0.11 -8.82 10.84
C ASP A 96 -0.80 -8.88 9.60
N LEU A 97 -0.20 -9.13 8.42
CA LEU A 97 -0.95 -9.22 7.15
C LEU A 97 -1.89 -10.44 7.08
N GLU A 98 -1.88 -11.30 8.10
CA GLU A 98 -2.73 -12.48 8.21
C GLU A 98 -4.07 -12.16 8.89
N ASP A 99 -5.15 -12.41 8.15
CA ASP A 99 -6.44 -12.91 8.67
C ASP A 99 -7.53 -11.99 9.25
N ASP A 100 -7.92 -10.89 8.58
CA ASP A 100 -9.37 -10.59 8.51
C ASP A 100 -9.82 -9.72 7.30
N TRP A 101 -9.87 -10.31 6.10
CA TRP A 101 -10.50 -9.65 4.94
C TRP A 101 -12.03 -9.64 5.00
N GLN A 102 -12.65 -10.38 5.92
CA GLN A 102 -14.10 -10.29 6.12
C GLN A 102 -14.48 -8.97 6.82
N ALA A 103 -13.59 -8.40 7.63
CA ALA A 103 -13.80 -7.15 8.35
C ALA A 103 -13.58 -5.88 7.50
N LEU A 104 -12.81 -5.94 6.40
CA LEU A 104 -12.36 -4.76 5.63
C LEU A 104 -13.02 -4.58 4.26
N ASP A 105 -14.04 -5.36 3.90
CA ASP A 105 -14.82 -5.18 2.67
C ASP A 105 -16.15 -4.43 2.93
N PRO A 106 -16.17 -3.08 2.85
CA PRO A 106 -17.40 -2.31 3.00
C PRO A 106 -18.34 -2.40 1.77
N PHE A 107 -17.98 -3.13 0.71
CA PHE A 107 -18.70 -3.15 -0.57
C PHE A 107 -19.37 -4.48 -0.91
N ARG A 108 -19.31 -5.49 -0.03
CA ARG A 108 -19.99 -6.79 -0.21
C ARG A 108 -21.50 -6.67 -0.53
N GLY A 109 -22.16 -5.59 -0.11
CA GLY A 109 -23.59 -5.34 -0.36
C GLY A 109 -23.93 -4.56 -1.64
N LEU A 110 -22.94 -4.09 -2.42
CA LEU A 110 -23.16 -3.22 -3.58
C LEU A 110 -22.98 -3.92 -4.93
N LEU A 111 -22.47 -5.15 -4.95
CA LEU A 111 -22.27 -5.94 -6.18
C LEU A 111 -23.02 -7.29 -6.16
N GLY A 112 -23.95 -7.46 -5.21
CA GLY A 112 -24.82 -8.63 -5.13
C GLY A 112 -26.28 -8.19 -5.02
N GLY A 113 -26.93 -8.04 -6.17
CA GLY A 113 -28.36 -7.79 -6.29
C GLY A 113 -28.75 -7.87 -7.76
N ASP A 114 -29.47 -8.95 -8.09
CA ASP A 114 -30.15 -9.36 -9.33
C ASP A 114 -30.23 -8.35 -10.51
#